data_AF-A0A0Q5QW95-F1
#
_entry.id   AF-A0A0Q5QW95-F1
#
_cell.length_a   1.000
_cell.length_b   1.000
_cell.length_c   1.000
_cell.angle_alpha   90.00
_cell.angle_beta   90.00
_cell.angle_gamma   90.00
#
_symmetry.space_group_name_H-M   'P 1'
#
loop_
_entity.id
_entity.type
_entity.pdbx_description
1 polymer ?
#
loop_
_entity_poly.entity_id
_entity_poly.type
_entity_poly.pdbx_seq_one_letter_code
_entity_poly.pdbx_strand_id
1 'polypeptide(L)' 'MTHFLFHLHECGVVTEDEEGRDLPDFESARHHAEIAARAIICAELEDGDICLGCHIEIENRDTGERHIVAFRDVVRIVGE' A
#
# COMPACT_ATOMS: atom_id res chain seq x y z
N MET A 1 20.31 -2.46 4.63
CA MET A 1 18.85 -2.56 4.82
C MET A 1 18.37 -1.17 5.10
N THR A 2 17.23 -0.83 4.53
CA THR A 2 16.59 0.46 4.63
C THR A 2 15.25 0.25 5.32
N HIS A 3 14.90 1.15 6.23
CA HIS A 3 13.68 1.04 6.99
C HIS A 3 12.55 1.77 6.25
N PHE A 4 11.49 1.05 5.90
CA PHE A 4 10.34 1.59 5.17
C PHE A 4 9.09 1.57 6.04
N LEU A 5 8.32 2.66 6.02
CA LEU A 5 7.01 2.76 6.65
C LEU A 5 5.92 2.58 5.58
N PHE A 6 4.79 1.97 5.93
CA PHE A 6 3.70 1.65 5.01
C PHE A 6 2.38 2.25 5.48
N HIS A 7 2.16 3.53 5.21
CA HIS A 7 0.95 4.24 5.64
C HIS A 7 -0.22 3.90 4.72
N LEU A 8 -1.35 3.51 5.31
CA LEU A 8 -2.56 3.15 4.56
C LEU A 8 -3.49 4.37 4.46
N HIS A 9 -3.88 4.71 3.23
CA HIS A 9 -4.78 5.81 2.94
C HIS A 9 -6.11 5.27 2.40
N GLU A 10 -7.14 5.29 3.24
CA GLU A 10 -8.46 4.71 2.95
C GLU A 10 -9.56 5.76 3.11
N CYS A 11 -10.23 6.10 2.01
CA CYS A 11 -11.44 6.96 2.03
C CYS A 11 -11.31 8.27 2.83
N GLY A 12 -10.11 8.88 2.84
CA GLY A 12 -9.83 10.12 3.57
C GLY A 12 -9.33 9.92 5.01
N VAL A 13 -9.18 8.68 5.46
CA VAL A 13 -8.51 8.30 6.70
C VAL A 13 -7.08 7.86 6.37
N VAL A 14 -6.13 8.25 7.20
CA VAL A 14 -4.74 7.81 7.13
C VAL A 14 -4.42 6.99 8.38
N THR A 15 -3.99 5.76 8.16
CA THR A 15 -3.49 4.86 9.20
C THR A 15 -1.98 4.80 9.07
N GLU A 16 -1.28 5.45 9.99
CA GLU A 16 0.18 5.50 10.00
C GLU A 16 0.77 4.19 10.56
N ASP A 17 1.59 3.51 9.76
CA ASP A 17 2.49 2.46 10.26
C ASP A 17 3.80 3.06 10.80
N GLU A 18 3.94 3.09 12.13
CA GLU A 18 5.16 3.59 12.81
C GLU A 18 6.24 2.51 12.98
N GLU A 19 5.86 1.23 12.88
CA GLU A 19 6.76 0.09 13.05
C GLU A 19 7.57 -0.17 11.78
N GLY A 20 6.90 -0.11 10.62
CA GLY A 20 7.53 -0.29 9.32
C GLY A 20 8.20 -1.65 9.16
N ARG A 21 9.14 -1.72 8.21
CA ARG A 21 9.92 -2.93 7.93
C ARG A 21 11.29 -2.61 7.34
N ASP A 22 12.30 -3.36 7.78
CA ASP A 22 13.62 -3.35 7.17
C ASP A 22 13.63 -4.22 5.90
N LEU A 23 13.90 -3.58 4.76
CA LEU A 23 13.97 -4.23 3.45
C LEU A 23 15.27 -3.85 2.72
N PRO A 24 15.73 -4.66 1.76
CA PRO A 24 17.00 -4.40 1.08
C PRO A 24 16.95 -3.17 0.16
N ASP A 25 15.79 -2.93 -0.47
CA ASP A 25 15.58 -1.89 -1.46
C ASP A 25 14.11 -1.49 -1.57
N PHE A 26 13.87 -0.43 -2.36
CA PHE A 26 12.53 0.08 -2.63
C PHE A 26 11.67 -0.91 -3.44
N GLU A 27 12.26 -1.70 -4.34
CA GLU A 27 11.50 -2.69 -5.13
C GLU A 27 10.88 -3.75 -4.22
N SER A 28 11.62 -4.20 -3.21
CA SER A 28 11.13 -5.12 -2.17
C SER A 28 10.02 -4.48 -1.33
N ALA A 29 10.16 -3.19 -0.98
CA ALA A 29 9.11 -2.44 -0.27
C ALA A 29 7.84 -2.33 -1.10
N ARG A 30 7.98 -1.96 -2.38
CA ARG A 30 6.88 -1.91 -3.34
C ARG A 30 6.18 -3.26 -3.44
N HIS A 31 6.92 -4.35 -3.64
CA HIS A 31 6.33 -5.69 -3.73
C HIS A 31 5.53 -6.06 -2.46
N HIS A 32 6.04 -5.69 -1.28
CA HIS A 32 5.34 -5.89 -0.02
C HIS A 32 4.02 -5.11 0.04
N ALA A 33 4.06 -3.82 -0.32
CA ALA A 33 2.88 -2.97 -0.39
C ALA A 33 1.86 -3.49 -1.40
N GLU A 34 2.28 -4.00 -2.56
CA GLU A 34 1.38 -4.59 -3.55
C GLU A 34 0.64 -5.84 -3.03
N ILE A 35 1.32 -6.68 -2.24
CA ILE A 35 0.70 -7.83 -1.58
C ILE A 35 -0.31 -7.37 -0.52
N ALA A 36 0.08 -6.41 0.32
CA ALA A 36 -0.78 -5.87 1.37
C ALA A 36 -2.02 -5.19 0.77
N ALA A 37 -1.85 -4.37 -0.27
CA ALA A 37 -2.94 -3.72 -1.00
C ALA A 37 -3.94 -4.75 -1.53
N ARG A 38 -3.47 -5.84 -2.15
CA ARG A 38 -4.37 -6.92 -2.61
C ARG A 38 -5.10 -7.60 -1.45
N ALA A 39 -4.45 -7.80 -0.30
CA ALA A 39 -5.10 -8.39 0.86
C ALA A 39 -6.22 -7.49 1.40
N ILE A 40 -6.01 -6.18 1.44
CA ILE A 40 -7.03 -5.20 1.85
C ILE A 40 -8.17 -5.16 0.84
N ILE A 41 -7.89 -5.10 -0.46
CA ILE A 41 -8.93 -5.16 -1.52
C ILE A 41 -9.80 -6.42 -1.36
N CYS A 42 -9.19 -7.58 -1.07
CA CYS A 42 -9.94 -8.80 -0.84
C CYS A 42 -10.85 -8.69 0.40
N ALA A 43 -10.40 -8.06 1.48
CA ALA A 43 -11.22 -7.83 2.66
C ALA A 43 -12.39 -6.87 2.37
N GLU A 44 -12.15 -5.75 1.68
CA GLU A 44 -13.22 -4.84 1.25
C GLU A 44 -14.25 -5.58 0.36
N LEU A 45 -13.78 -6.39 -0.59
CA LEU A 45 -14.64 -7.19 -1.47
C LEU A 45 -15.54 -8.16 -0.69
N GLU A 46 -15.07 -8.73 0.42
CA GLU A 46 -15.89 -9.58 1.29
C GLU A 46 -17.04 -8.80 1.94
N ASP A 47 -16.84 -7.51 2.22
CA ASP A 47 -17.86 -6.58 2.72
C ASP A 47 -18.80 -6.06 1.63
N GLY A 48 -18.46 -6.29 0.34
CA GLY A 48 -19.28 -5.95 -0.82
C GLY A 48 -18.99 -4.59 -1.45
N ASP A 49 -18.00 -3.87 -0.94
CA ASP A 49 -17.54 -2.58 -1.44
C ASP A 49 -16.07 -2.70 -1.89
N ILE A 50 -15.65 -2.00 -2.94
CA ILE A 50 -14.21 -1.88 -3.26
C ILE A 50 -13.90 -0.42 -3.51
N CYS A 51 -12.94 0.13 -2.76
CA CYS A 51 -12.45 1.47 -2.97
C CYS A 51 -11.09 1.48 -3.69
N LEU A 52 -11.14 1.50 -5.02
CA LEU A 52 -9.93 1.60 -5.86
C LEU A 52 -9.25 2.98 -5.82
N GLY A 53 -9.77 3.93 -5.05
CA GLY A 53 -9.12 5.21 -4.74
C GLY A 53 -8.16 5.14 -3.54
N CYS A 54 -8.21 4.06 -2.77
CA CYS A 54 -7.29 3.82 -1.66
C CYS A 54 -5.87 3.48 -2.15
N HIS A 55 -4.88 3.69 -1.29
CA HIS A 55 -3.49 3.42 -1.59
C HIS A 55 -2.65 3.18 -0.34
N ILE A 56 -1.47 2.59 -0.53
CA ILE A 56 -0.42 2.53 0.48
C ILE A 56 0.69 3.52 0.09
N GLU A 57 1.02 4.43 0.99
CA GLU A 57 2.20 5.30 0.91
C GLU A 57 3.39 4.58 1.56
N ILE A 58 4.45 4.37 0.79
CA ILE A 58 5.72 3.82 1.24
C ILE A 58 6.65 5.01 1.51
N GLU A 59 7.07 5.16 2.76
CA GLU A 59 8.08 6.15 3.15
C GLU A 59 9.41 5.47 3.46
N ASN A 60 10.48 5.90 2.81
CA ASN A 60 11.84 5.56 3.23
C ASN A 60 12.22 6.44 4.42
N ARG A 61 12.38 5.86 5.61
CA ARG A 61 12.62 6.59 6.86
C ARG A 61 13.94 7.35 6.87
N ASP A 62 14.94 6.90 6.13
CA ASP A 62 16.26 7.53 6.10
C ASP A 62 16.30 8.74 5.17
N THR A 63 15.58 8.69 4.05
CA THR A 63 15.61 9.74 3.00
C THR A 63 14.38 10.63 3.02
N GLY A 64 13.29 10.22 3.67
CA GLY A 64 11.97 10.85 3.58
C GLY A 64 11.30 10.70 2.21
N GLU A 65 11.83 9.85 1.34
CA GLU A 65 11.27 9.61 0.02
C GLU A 65 9.96 8.84 0.12
N ARG A 66 8.92 9.34 -0.54
CA ARG A 66 7.57 8.78 -0.50
C ARG A 66 7.12 8.28 -1.87
N HIS A 67 6.49 7.12 -1.89
CA HIS A 67 5.93 6.52 -3.10
C HIS A 67 4.55 5.95 -2.83
N ILE A 68 3.69 5.99 -3.84
CA ILE A 68 2.31 5.54 -3.73
C ILE A 68 2.13 4.23 -4.50
N VAL A 69 1.52 3.24 -3.84
CA VAL A 69 0.99 2.02 -4.46
C VAL A 69 -0.54 2.11 -4.41
N ALA A 70 -1.15 2.54 -5.52
CA ALA A 70 -2.59 2.67 -5.62
C ALA A 70 -3.27 1.31 -5.79
N PHE A 71 -4.42 1.12 -5.15
CA PHE A 71 -5.16 -0.15 -5.22
C PHE A 71 -5.56 -0.51 -6.65
N ARG A 72 -5.90 0.49 -7.46
CA ARG A 72 -6.19 0.31 -8.89
C ARG A 72 -5.04 -0.28 -9.69
N ASP A 73 -3.79 -0.02 -9.30
CA ASP A 73 -2.60 -0.42 -10.06
C ASP A 73 -2.15 -1.85 -9.73
N VAL A 74 -2.64 -2.43 -8.62
CA VAL A 74 -2.23 -3.77 -8.14
C VAL A 74 -3.18 -4.89 -8.55
N VAL A 75 -4.28 -4.54 -9.22
CA VAL A 75 -5.27 -5.46 -9.77
C VAL A 75 -5.53 -5.12 -11.23
N ARG A 76 -6.05 -6.09 -11.99
CA ARG A 76 -6.54 -5.88 -13.35
C ARG A 76 -8.06 -5.86 -13.33
N ILE A 77 -8.65 -4.73 -13.68
CA ILE A 77 -10.10 -4.60 -13.87
C ILE A 77 -10.44 -5.01 -15.30
N VAL A 78 -11.46 -5.83 -15.47
CA VAL A 78 -11.94 -6.32 -16.77
C VAL A 78 -13.46 -6.28 -16.82
N GLY A 79 -14.02 -6.08 -18.01
CA GLY A 79 -15.48 -6.07 -18.21
C GLY A 79 -16.17 -4.73 -17.91
N GLU A 80 -15.40 -3.65 -17.87
CA GLU A 80 -15.91 -2.26 -17.90
C GLU A 80 -16.53 -1.90 -19.26
#